data_AF-A0A957IRT6-F1
#
_entry.id   AF-A0A957IRT6-F1
#
_cell.length_a   1.000
_cell.length_b   1.000
_cell.length_c   1.000
_cell.angle_alpha   90.00
_cell.angle_beta   90.00
_cell.angle_gamma   90.00
#
_symmetry.space_group_name_H-M   'P 1'
#
loop_
_entity.id
_entity.type
_entity.pdbx_description
1 polymer ?
#
loop_
_entity_poly.entity_id
_entity_poly.type
_entity_poly.pdbx_seq_one_letter_code
_entity_poly.pdbx_strand_id
1 'polypeptide(L)'
;MIAFETNDLIQQRADAGKLYLEFLRVPSMSMGLYTLEVGAADPQQPHNEDEVYYIVSGRGQIYVAGENQSVQAGSIVFVAAHDEHYFHSIEEILDILVFFAPAET
;
A
#
# COMPACT_ATOMS: atom_id res chain seq x y z
N MET A 1 -15.99 -18.41 -0.10
CA MET A 1 -16.04 -16.94 -0.22
C MET A 1 -15.35 -16.38 1.00
N ILE A 2 -14.41 -15.46 0.79
CA ILE A 2 -13.75 -14.72 1.87
C ILE A 2 -14.11 -13.25 1.64
N ALA A 3 -14.48 -12.54 2.70
CA ALA A 3 -14.80 -11.12 2.68
C ALA A 3 -14.05 -10.45 3.83
N PHE A 4 -13.61 -9.22 3.62
CA PHE A 4 -12.88 -8.42 4.59
C PHE A 4 -13.49 -7.03 4.63
N GLU A 5 -13.55 -6.44 5.83
CA GLU A 5 -13.95 -5.05 6.04
C GLU A 5 -12.69 -4.23 6.29
N THR A 6 -12.51 -3.12 5.57
CA THR A 6 -11.28 -2.32 5.67
C THR A 6 -11.04 -1.77 7.07
N ASN A 7 -12.11 -1.40 7.78
CA ASN A 7 -12.01 -0.92 9.17
C ASN A 7 -11.44 -1.99 10.11
N ASP A 8 -11.81 -3.26 9.91
CA ASP A 8 -11.30 -4.38 10.72
C ASP A 8 -9.82 -4.63 10.43
N LEU A 9 -9.41 -4.52 9.16
CA LEU A 9 -8.00 -4.65 8.76
C LEU A 9 -7.14 -3.53 9.35
N ILE A 10 -7.63 -2.29 9.35
CA ILE A 10 -6.95 -1.13 9.94
C ILE A 10 -6.71 -1.37 11.44
N GLN A 11 -7.74 -1.84 12.16
CA GLN A 11 -7.60 -2.15 13.57
C GLN A 11 -6.63 -3.31 13.81
N GLN A 12 -6.74 -4.41 13.06
CA GLN A 12 -5.84 -5.55 13.19
C GLN A 12 -4.36 -5.17 12.94
N ARG A 13 -4.11 -4.33 11.92
CA ARG A 13 -2.76 -3.84 11.63
C ARG A 13 -2.24 -2.95 12.76
N ALA A 14 -3.07 -2.05 13.28
CA ALA A 14 -2.74 -1.20 14.41
C ALA A 14 -2.40 -2.01 15.67
N ASP A 15 -3.21 -3.01 16.01
CA ASP A 15 -2.99 -3.90 17.16
C ASP A 15 -1.69 -4.70 17.03
N ALA A 16 -1.32 -5.08 15.80
CA ALA A 16 -0.06 -5.76 15.51
C ALA A 16 1.17 -4.83 15.61
N GLY A 17 0.98 -3.51 15.63
CA GLY A 17 2.07 -2.52 15.69
C GLY A 17 2.98 -2.54 14.46
N LYS A 18 2.45 -2.94 13.30
CA LYS A 18 3.20 -3.05 12.03
C LYS A 18 2.73 -2.01 11.03
N LEU A 19 3.62 -1.62 10.11
CA LEU A 19 3.22 -0.78 8.97
C LEU A 19 2.35 -1.56 7.98
N TYR A 20 2.66 -2.85 7.78
CA TYR A 20 2.02 -3.71 6.78
C TYR A 20 1.35 -4.93 7.43
N LEU A 21 0.15 -5.27 6.95
CA LEU A 21 -0.62 -6.47 7.29
C LEU A 21 -1.06 -7.18 6.00
N GLU A 22 -0.41 -8.30 5.65
CA GLU A 22 -0.96 -9.22 4.65
C GLU A 22 -2.23 -9.88 5.21
N PHE A 23 -3.34 -9.81 4.48
CA PHE A 23 -4.61 -10.42 4.89
C PHE A 23 -5.16 -11.42 3.86
N LEU A 24 -4.61 -11.46 2.64
CA LEU A 24 -4.95 -12.45 1.64
C LEU A 24 -3.70 -12.94 0.92
N ARG A 25 -3.59 -14.26 0.74
CA ARG A 25 -2.60 -14.89 -0.12
C ARG A 25 -3.19 -16.08 -0.87
N VAL A 26 -3.09 -16.04 -2.19
CA VAL A 26 -3.49 -17.10 -3.12
C VAL A 26 -2.46 -17.20 -4.26
N PRO A 27 -2.43 -18.26 -5.08
CA PRO A 27 -1.41 -18.41 -6.11
C PRO A 27 -1.31 -17.24 -7.11
N SER A 28 -2.41 -16.53 -7.36
CA SER A 28 -2.45 -15.43 -8.33
C SER A 28 -2.11 -14.06 -7.74
N MET A 29 -2.23 -13.86 -6.42
CA MET A 29 -2.06 -12.55 -5.80
C MET A 29 -1.92 -12.65 -4.28
N SER A 30 -1.29 -11.63 -3.69
CA SER A 30 -1.42 -11.31 -2.27
C SER A 30 -1.97 -9.91 -2.11
N MET A 31 -2.62 -9.67 -0.97
CA MET A 31 -3.12 -8.34 -0.61
C MET A 31 -2.78 -8.03 0.82
N GLY A 32 -2.48 -6.76 1.07
CA GLY A 32 -2.23 -6.26 2.40
C GLY A 32 -2.76 -4.86 2.62
N LEU A 33 -2.80 -4.47 3.89
CA LEU A 33 -3.06 -3.11 4.31
C LEU A 33 -1.76 -2.49 4.80
N TYR A 34 -1.42 -1.34 4.22
CA TYR A 34 -0.25 -0.56 4.57
C TYR A 34 -0.68 0.80 5.14
N THR A 35 -0.16 1.15 6.32
CA THR A 35 -0.44 2.44 6.96
C THR A 35 0.84 3.22 7.16
N LEU A 36 0.84 4.48 6.72
CA LEU A 36 1.95 5.42 6.89
C LEU A 36 1.51 6.67 7.64
N GLU A 37 2.22 6.97 8.73
CA GLU A 37 2.00 8.17 9.54
C GLU A 37 2.55 9.44 8.87
N VAL A 38 2.10 10.60 9.33
CA VAL A 38 2.67 11.89 8.90
C VAL A 38 4.15 11.94 9.23
N GLY A 39 4.98 12.20 8.21
CA GLY A 39 6.43 12.23 8.33
C GLY A 39 7.11 10.86 8.40
N ALA A 40 6.37 9.76 8.25
CA ALA A 40 6.96 8.43 8.11
C ALA A 40 7.81 8.33 6.84
N ALA A 41 8.90 7.58 6.92
CA ALA A 41 9.63 7.14 5.75
C ALA A 41 9.02 5.81 5.27
N ASP A 42 8.75 5.73 3.98
CA ASP A 42 8.40 4.48 3.33
C ASP A 42 9.70 3.70 2.99
N PRO A 43 9.94 2.52 3.59
CA PRO A 43 11.16 1.73 3.38
C PRO A 43 11.08 0.81 2.16
N GLN A 44 10.04 0.89 1.33
CA GLN A 44 9.88 0.03 0.17
C GLN A 44 11.06 0.12 -0.79
N GLN A 45 11.29 -0.99 -1.50
CA GLN A 45 12.35 -1.18 -2.46
C GLN A 45 11.76 -1.88 -3.69
N PRO A 46 12.36 -1.71 -4.88
CA PRO A 46 11.93 -2.43 -6.07
C PRO A 46 11.82 -3.95 -5.83
N HIS A 47 10.68 -4.54 -6.21
CA HIS A 47 10.38 -5.96 -6.06
C HIS A 47 10.00 -6.61 -7.40
N ASN A 48 9.71 -7.92 -7.39
CA ASN A 48 9.52 -8.73 -8.61
C ASN A 48 8.07 -8.71 -9.13
N GLU A 49 7.14 -8.29 -8.29
CA GLU A 49 5.71 -8.32 -8.52
C GLU A 49 5.25 -6.99 -9.11
N ASP A 50 4.23 -7.05 -9.97
CA ASP A 50 3.44 -5.86 -10.27
C ASP A 50 2.60 -5.52 -9.05
N GLU A 51 2.37 -4.23 -8.81
CA GLU A 51 1.66 -3.74 -7.64
C GLU A 51 0.59 -2.72 -8.01
N VAL A 52 -0.55 -2.81 -7.33
CA VAL A 52 -1.59 -1.78 -7.35
C VAL A 52 -1.82 -1.28 -5.94
N TYR A 53 -1.88 0.05 -5.79
CA TYR A 53 -2.33 0.72 -4.59
C TYR A 53 -3.74 1.27 -4.76
N TYR A 54 -4.56 1.13 -3.72
CA TYR A 54 -5.78 1.91 -3.56
C TYR A 54 -5.74 2.66 -2.23
N ILE A 55 -5.84 3.98 -2.28
CA ILE A 55 -5.82 4.82 -1.08
C ILE A 55 -7.22 4.82 -0.47
N VAL A 56 -7.34 4.24 0.72
CA VAL A 56 -8.59 4.19 1.48
C VAL A 56 -8.86 5.53 2.15
N SER A 57 -7.83 6.11 2.77
CA SER A 57 -7.90 7.33 3.56
C SER A 57 -6.59 8.13 3.47
N GLY A 58 -6.67 9.42 3.84
CA GLY A 58 -5.51 10.31 3.90
C GLY A 58 -5.10 10.93 2.57
N ARG A 59 -3.93 11.59 2.60
CA ARG A 59 -3.34 12.28 1.45
C ARG A 59 -1.82 12.44 1.57
N GLY A 60 -1.16 12.40 0.42
CA GLY A 60 0.29 12.55 0.31
C GLY A 60 0.73 12.54 -1.15
N GLN A 61 1.95 12.12 -1.39
CA GLN A 61 2.48 11.90 -2.73
C GLN A 61 3.10 10.51 -2.85
N ILE A 62 3.10 9.98 -4.06
CA ILE A 62 3.87 8.79 -4.42
C ILE A 62 4.86 9.16 -5.50
N TYR A 63 6.09 8.68 -5.35
CA TYR A 63 7.08 8.66 -6.42
C TYR A 63 6.99 7.31 -7.13
N VAL A 64 6.95 7.29 -8.46
CA VAL A 64 7.00 6.07 -9.29
C VAL A 64 7.85 6.37 -10.52
N ALA A 65 8.91 5.58 -10.76
CA ALA A 65 9.70 5.60 -11.99
C ALA A 65 10.17 7.01 -12.46
N GLY A 66 10.52 7.91 -11.54
CA GLY A 66 10.99 9.27 -11.86
C GLY A 66 9.94 10.38 -11.75
N GLU A 67 8.68 10.03 -11.49
CA GLU A 67 7.57 10.97 -11.44
C GLU A 67 6.92 11.01 -10.06
N ASN A 68 6.51 12.21 -9.62
CA ASN A 68 5.74 12.39 -8.39
C ASN A 68 4.28 12.65 -8.73
N GLN A 69 3.37 11.97 -8.03
CA GLN A 69 1.93 12.11 -8.20
C GLN A 69 1.26 12.34 -6.84
N SER A 70 0.38 13.33 -6.76
CA SER A 70 -0.47 13.51 -5.57
C SER A 70 -1.52 12.41 -5.49
N VAL A 71 -1.71 11.89 -4.28
CA VAL A 71 -2.68 10.85 -3.98
C VAL A 71 -3.54 11.25 -2.78
N GLN A 72 -4.80 10.80 -2.80
CA GLN A 72 -5.78 11.01 -1.74
C GLN A 72 -6.75 9.84 -1.72
N ALA A 73 -7.64 9.76 -0.73
CA ALA A 73 -8.71 8.77 -0.70
C ALA A 73 -9.41 8.60 -2.07
N GLY A 74 -9.47 7.37 -2.57
CA GLY A 74 -10.00 7.01 -3.89
C GLY A 74 -8.97 7.00 -5.03
N SER A 75 -7.73 7.46 -4.81
CA SER A 75 -6.65 7.32 -5.78
C SER A 75 -6.26 5.85 -5.98
N ILE A 76 -5.97 5.49 -7.24
CA ILE A 76 -5.44 4.18 -7.64
C ILE A 76 -4.12 4.40 -8.36
N VAL A 77 -3.09 3.63 -8.01
CA VAL A 77 -1.76 3.71 -8.63
C VAL A 77 -1.33 2.32 -9.03
N PHE A 78 -0.79 2.18 -10.24
CA PHE A 78 -0.14 0.97 -10.71
C PHE A 78 1.37 1.20 -10.73
N VAL A 79 2.12 0.21 -10.26
CA VAL A 79 3.58 0.17 -10.28
C VAL A 79 4.00 -1.14 -10.93
N ALA A 80 4.80 -1.05 -11.99
CA ALA A 80 5.33 -2.23 -12.65
C ALA A 80 6.45 -2.86 -11.82
N ALA A 81 6.63 -4.17 -11.95
CA ALA A 81 7.75 -4.87 -11.34
C ALA A 81 9.09 -4.15 -11.61
N HIS A 82 9.92 -4.05 -10.57
CA HIS A 82 11.22 -3.39 -10.55
C HIS A 82 11.24 -1.86 -10.67
N ASP A 83 10.10 -1.19 -10.84
CA ASP A 83 10.08 0.27 -10.78
C ASP A 83 10.30 0.75 -9.33
N GLU A 84 11.19 1.72 -9.17
CA GLU A 84 11.36 2.41 -7.89
C GLU A 84 10.09 3.17 -7.55
N HIS A 85 9.60 2.94 -6.34
CA HIS A 85 8.42 3.62 -5.83
C HIS A 85 8.50 3.76 -4.31
N TYR A 86 7.91 4.84 -3.79
CA TYR A 86 7.71 5.06 -2.36
C TYR A 86 6.71 6.20 -2.13
N PHE A 87 5.94 6.12 -1.05
CA PHE A 87 5.13 7.23 -0.58
C PHE A 87 5.98 8.26 0.18
N HIS A 88 5.67 9.53 0.00
CA HIS A 88 6.37 10.64 0.66
C HIS A 88 5.45 11.86 0.82
N SER A 89 5.96 12.89 1.50
CA SER A 89 5.23 14.15 1.72
C SER A 89 3.81 13.91 2.26
N ILE A 90 3.69 12.98 3.20
CA ILE A 90 2.43 12.55 3.81
C ILE A 90 1.87 13.70 4.65
N GLU A 91 0.67 14.18 4.33
CA GLU A 91 0.03 15.29 5.03
C GLU A 91 -1.07 14.81 5.99
N GLU A 92 -1.67 13.66 5.70
CA GLU A 92 -2.62 12.93 6.56
C GLU A 92 -2.24 11.46 6.56
N ILE A 93 -2.53 10.73 7.65
CA ILE A 93 -2.25 9.29 7.76
C ILE A 93 -2.84 8.58 6.54
N LEU A 94 -1.99 7.85 5.81
CA LEU A 94 -2.41 7.07 4.64
C LEU A 94 -2.76 5.66 5.08
N ASP A 95 -3.99 5.21 4.82
CA ASP A 95 -4.35 3.79 4.80
C ASP A 95 -4.47 3.34 3.35
N ILE A 96 -3.70 2.30 2.99
CA ILE A 96 -3.46 1.91 1.61
C ILE A 96 -3.74 0.41 1.48
N LEU A 97 -4.62 0.02 0.57
CA LEU A 97 -4.70 -1.36 0.14
C LEU A 97 -3.63 -1.62 -0.92
N VAL A 98 -2.88 -2.70 -0.71
CA VAL A 98 -1.79 -3.15 -1.56
C VAL A 98 -2.21 -4.45 -2.24
N PHE A 99 -1.98 -4.57 -3.53
CA PHE A 99 -2.30 -5.74 -4.33
C PHE A 99 -1.06 -6.13 -5.14
N PHE A 100 -0.48 -7.28 -4.85
CA PHE A 100 0.64 -7.84 -5.62
C PHE A 100 0.16 -8.92 -6.59
N ALA A 101 0.71 -8.91 -7.81
CA ALA A 101 0.55 -9.98 -8.78
C ALA A 101 1.90 -10.40 -9.37
N PRO A 102 2.36 -11.67 -9.20
CA PRO A 102 1.75 -12.72 -8.37
C PRO A 102 1.83 -12.40 -6.87
N ALA A 103 1.50 -13.35 -5.99
CA ALA A 103 1.69 -13.15 -4.57
C ALA A 103 3.15 -12.81 -4.23
N GLU A 104 3.33 -11.76 -3.41
CA GLU A 104 4.65 -11.25 -3.02
C GLU A 104 5.55 -12.31 -2.39
N THR A 105 6.85 -12.22 -2.67
CA THR A 105 7.87 -13.20 -2.28
C THR A 105 8.72 -12.81 -1.08
#